data_AF-A0A2T0S0Q4-F1
#
_entry.id   AF-A0A2T0S0Q4-F1
#
_cell.length_a   1.000
_cell.length_b   1.000
_cell.length_c   1.000
_cell.angle_alpha   90.00
_cell.angle_beta   90.00
_cell.angle_gamma   90.00
#
_symmetry.space_group_name_H-M   'P 1'
#
loop_
_entity.id
_entity.type
_entity.pdbx_description
1 polymer ?
#
loop_
_entity_poly.entity_id
_entity_poly.type
_entity_poly.pdbx_seq_one_letter_code
_entity_poly.pdbx_strand_id
1 'polypeptide(L)'
;MVKAAKDTLESTLLDLSAVLQADLFDTEIETAGALAKAGYLRAAGAICGVVIEKHLNHVRGTHGLKIAKKNPGISDLAQLLRKSNVITLAQERFIQSLADTRNICSHAKGREPTKDEISELVDGSAKVLKTVF
;
A
#
# COMPACT_ATOMS: atom_id res chain seq x y z
N MET A 1 -22.24 -17.04 28.04
CA MET A 1 -22.22 -17.79 26.75
C MET A 1 -22.42 -16.89 25.55
N VAL A 2 -23.47 -16.05 25.48
CA VAL A 2 -23.71 -15.13 24.34
C VAL A 2 -22.57 -14.13 24.09
N LYS A 3 -21.98 -13.57 25.16
CA LYS A 3 -20.85 -12.63 25.04
C LYS A 3 -19.60 -13.28 24.44
N ALA A 4 -19.20 -14.45 24.95
CA ALA A 4 -18.08 -15.20 24.40
C ALA A 4 -18.30 -15.59 22.93
N ALA A 5 -19.52 -16.01 22.56
CA ALA A 5 -19.86 -16.30 21.16
C ALA A 5 -19.77 -15.07 20.25
N LYS A 6 -20.16 -13.88 20.75
CA LYS A 6 -20.02 -12.60 20.04
C LYS A 6 -18.57 -12.22 19.84
N ASP A 7 -17.76 -12.32 20.89
CA ASP A 7 -16.33 -11.99 20.86
C ASP A 7 -15.57 -12.93 19.89
N THR A 8 -15.90 -14.23 19.89
CA THR A 8 -15.35 -15.20 18.92
C THR A 8 -15.77 -14.89 17.48
N LEU A 9 -17.04 -14.53 17.25
CA LEU A 9 -17.52 -14.14 15.94
C LEU A 9 -16.81 -12.87 15.42
N GLU A 10 -16.65 -11.86 16.28
CA GLU A 10 -15.93 -10.63 15.95
C GLU A 10 -14.47 -10.91 15.58
N SER A 11 -13.77 -11.74 16.37
CA SER A 11 -12.40 -12.17 16.04
C SER A 11 -12.33 -12.88 14.69
N THR A 12 -13.23 -13.83 14.44
CA THR A 12 -13.26 -14.61 13.19
C THR A 12 -13.52 -13.72 11.97
N LEU A 13 -14.40 -12.72 12.11
CA LEU A 13 -14.68 -11.75 11.05
C LEU A 13 -13.48 -10.84 10.76
N LEU A 14 -12.74 -10.44 11.79
CA LEU A 14 -11.51 -9.65 11.63
C LEU A 14 -10.45 -10.46 10.88
N ASP A 15 -10.24 -11.72 11.27
CA ASP A 15 -9.27 -12.61 10.63
C ASP A 15 -9.63 -12.86 9.15
N LEU A 16 -10.90 -13.15 8.86
CA LEU A 16 -11.37 -13.34 7.48
C LEU A 16 -11.19 -12.07 6.63
N SER A 17 -11.47 -10.89 7.21
CA SER A 17 -11.31 -9.62 6.51
C SER A 17 -9.85 -9.35 6.16
N ALA A 18 -8.92 -9.67 7.07
CA ALA A 18 -7.49 -9.52 6.83
C ALA A 18 -6.98 -10.45 5.72
N VAL A 19 -7.42 -11.71 5.70
CA VAL A 19 -7.07 -12.68 4.64
C VAL A 19 -7.59 -12.21 3.28
N LEU A 20 -8.87 -11.84 3.19
CA LEU A 20 -9.47 -11.35 1.94
C LEU A 20 -8.78 -10.07 1.43
N GLN A 21 -8.39 -9.18 2.34
CA GLN A 21 -7.67 -7.96 1.97
C GLN A 21 -6.30 -8.28 1.37
N ALA A 22 -5.56 -9.24 1.95
CA ALA A 22 -4.28 -9.69 1.42
C ALA A 22 -4.43 -10.30 0.01
N ASP A 23 -5.38 -11.21 -0.17
CA ASP A 23 -5.66 -11.85 -1.47
C ASP A 23 -6.05 -10.82 -2.54
N LEU A 24 -6.86 -9.82 -2.17
CA LEU A 24 -7.25 -8.74 -3.06
C LEU A 24 -6.03 -7.90 -3.47
N PHE A 25 -5.15 -7.55 -2.54
CA PHE A 25 -3.96 -6.77 -2.84
C PHE A 25 -2.98 -7.53 -3.74
N ASP A 26 -2.76 -8.81 -3.50
CA ASP A 26 -1.93 -9.64 -4.38
C ASP A 26 -2.50 -9.67 -5.80
N THR A 27 -3.82 -9.82 -5.95
CA THR A 27 -4.51 -9.77 -7.25
C THR A 27 -4.38 -8.39 -7.94
N GLU A 28 -4.50 -7.30 -7.19
CA GLU A 28 -4.30 -5.92 -7.71
C GLU A 28 -2.86 -5.73 -8.21
N ILE A 29 -1.85 -6.26 -7.50
CA ILE A 29 -0.44 -6.19 -7.91
C ILE A 29 -0.15 -7.05 -9.14
N GLU A 30 -0.70 -8.25 -9.22
CA GLU A 30 -0.60 -9.10 -10.42
C GLU A 30 -1.20 -8.40 -11.65
N THR A 31 -2.35 -7.76 -11.47
CA THR A 31 -3.02 -6.96 -12.51
C THR A 31 -2.14 -5.79 -12.96
N ALA A 32 -1.51 -5.08 -12.01
CA ALA A 32 -0.57 -4.01 -12.32
C ALA A 32 0.64 -4.54 -13.13
N GLY A 33 1.18 -5.71 -12.77
CA GLY A 33 2.24 -6.37 -13.53
C GLY A 33 1.82 -6.76 -14.94
N ALA A 34 0.60 -7.25 -15.14
CA ALA A 34 0.06 -7.56 -16.47
C ALA A 34 -0.09 -6.31 -17.34
N LEU A 35 -0.59 -5.20 -16.77
CA LEU A 35 -0.69 -3.91 -17.45
C LEU A 35 0.67 -3.35 -17.84
N ALA A 36 1.67 -3.47 -16.96
CA ALA A 36 3.04 -3.03 -17.23
C ALA A 36 3.63 -3.79 -18.43
N LYS A 37 3.45 -5.12 -18.48
CA LYS A 37 3.89 -5.97 -19.61
C LYS A 37 3.20 -5.59 -20.92
N ALA A 38 1.93 -5.19 -20.87
CA ALA A 38 1.16 -4.71 -22.02
C ALA A 38 1.50 -3.25 -22.42
N GLY A 39 2.35 -2.54 -21.68
CA GLY A 39 2.76 -1.16 -21.98
C GLY A 39 1.87 -0.08 -21.37
N TYR A 40 0.86 -0.45 -20.56
CA TYR A 40 -0.01 0.49 -19.85
C TYR A 40 0.62 0.95 -18.53
N LEU A 41 1.76 1.64 -18.65
CA LEU A 41 2.64 1.97 -17.52
C LEU A 41 1.98 2.84 -16.45
N ARG A 42 1.30 3.91 -16.85
CA ARG A 42 0.59 4.80 -15.91
C ARG A 42 -0.53 4.09 -15.15
N ALA A 43 -1.26 3.20 -15.83
CA ALA A 43 -2.34 2.43 -15.21
C ALA A 43 -1.77 1.44 -14.18
N ALA A 44 -0.71 0.73 -14.52
CA ALA A 44 0.01 -0.14 -13.58
C ALA A 44 0.47 0.64 -12.33
N GLY A 45 1.13 1.78 -12.52
CA GLY A 45 1.61 2.60 -11.41
C GLY A 45 0.48 3.19 -10.53
N ALA A 46 -0.67 3.52 -11.13
CA ALA A 46 -1.83 3.98 -10.38
C ALA A 46 -2.39 2.88 -9.46
N ILE A 47 -2.51 1.64 -9.94
CA ILE A 47 -2.96 0.50 -9.14
C ILE A 47 -2.00 0.24 -7.98
N CYS A 48 -0.70 0.16 -8.24
CA CYS A 48 0.33 0.02 -7.20
C CYS A 48 0.22 1.11 -6.13
N GLY A 49 0.01 2.35 -6.56
CA GLY A 49 -0.18 3.49 -5.66
C GLY A 49 -1.38 3.34 -4.73
N VAL A 50 -2.51 2.85 -5.24
CA VAL A 50 -3.71 2.61 -4.45
C VAL A 50 -3.49 1.47 -3.46
N VAL A 51 -2.86 0.37 -3.88
CA VAL A 51 -2.55 -0.77 -3.02
C VAL A 51 -1.66 -0.36 -1.83
N ILE A 52 -0.55 0.34 -2.10
CA ILE A 52 0.35 0.83 -1.05
C ILE A 52 -0.41 1.74 -0.09
N GLU A 53 -1.19 2.69 -0.60
CA GLU A 53 -1.94 3.64 0.24
C GLU A 53 -2.97 2.94 1.15
N LYS A 54 -3.71 1.97 0.62
CA LYS A 54 -4.65 1.16 1.41
C LYS A 54 -3.90 0.36 2.49
N HIS A 55 -2.78 -0.27 2.15
CA HIS A 55 -1.97 -1.05 3.08
C HIS A 55 -1.42 -0.21 4.23
N LEU A 56 -0.77 0.93 3.92
CA LEU A 56 -0.23 1.81 4.95
C LEU A 56 -1.33 2.43 5.83
N ASN A 57 -2.51 2.69 5.28
CA ASN A 57 -3.67 3.13 6.06
C ASN A 57 -4.17 2.03 7.00
N HIS A 58 -4.19 0.77 6.55
CA HIS A 58 -4.54 -0.38 7.39
C HIS A 58 -3.55 -0.51 8.55
N VAL A 59 -2.24 -0.54 8.26
CA VAL A 59 -1.17 -0.58 9.27
C VAL A 59 -1.31 0.56 10.27
N ARG A 60 -1.48 1.81 9.80
CA ARG A 60 -1.76 2.96 10.66
C ARG A 60 -2.95 2.69 11.60
N GLY A 61 -4.04 2.11 11.07
CA GLY A 61 -5.23 1.76 11.83
C GLY A 61 -4.97 0.71 12.91
N THR A 62 -4.25 -0.36 12.56
CA THR A 62 -3.85 -1.44 13.47
C THR A 62 -3.00 -0.92 14.63
N HIS A 63 -2.13 0.06 14.38
CA HIS A 63 -1.33 0.73 15.42
C HIS A 63 -2.07 1.87 16.15
N GLY A 64 -3.35 2.11 15.85
CA GLY A 64 -4.17 3.14 16.50
C GLY A 64 -3.71 4.59 16.23
N LEU A 65 -2.96 4.82 15.15
CA LEU A 65 -2.36 6.13 14.86
C LEU A 65 -3.36 7.05 14.16
N LYS A 66 -3.41 8.31 14.60
CA LYS A 66 -4.28 9.35 14.03
C LYS A 66 -3.50 10.26 13.08
N ILE A 67 -4.14 10.69 12.01
CA ILE A 67 -3.59 11.67 11.06
C ILE A 67 -4.56 12.83 10.89
N ALA A 68 -4.06 14.05 11.02
CA ALA A 68 -4.88 15.26 10.92
C ALA A 68 -5.29 15.59 9.47
N LYS A 69 -4.47 15.17 8.51
CA LYS A 69 -4.72 15.40 7.08
C LYS A 69 -5.90 14.54 6.62
N LYS A 70 -6.91 15.16 6.00
CA LYS A 70 -8.15 14.49 5.56
C LYS A 70 -7.89 13.38 4.53
N ASN A 71 -7.02 13.63 3.56
CA ASN A 71 -6.64 12.69 2.50
C ASN A 71 -5.11 12.51 2.51
N PRO A 72 -4.57 11.66 3.39
CA PRO A 72 -3.14 11.40 3.46
C PRO A 72 -2.71 10.51 2.28
N GLY A 73 -1.65 10.91 1.59
CA GLY A 73 -1.03 10.07 0.57
C GLY A 73 0.05 9.15 1.16
N ILE A 74 0.67 8.34 0.31
CA ILE A 74 1.72 7.38 0.67
C ILE A 74 2.82 8.01 1.53
N SER A 75 3.36 9.17 1.12
CA SER A 75 4.41 9.89 1.84
C SER A 75 3.99 10.35 3.23
N ASP A 76 2.75 10.84 3.38
CA ASP A 76 2.24 11.28 4.69
C ASP A 76 2.13 10.08 5.65
N LEU A 77 1.66 8.95 5.13
CA LEU A 77 1.50 7.71 5.89
C LEU A 77 2.86 7.11 6.27
N ALA A 78 3.79 7.01 5.33
CA ALA A 78 5.14 6.50 5.60
C ALA A 78 5.85 7.33 6.69
N GLN A 79 5.76 8.66 6.60
CA GLN A 79 6.35 9.54 7.60
C GLN A 79 5.69 9.38 8.98
N LEU A 80 4.36 9.24 9.03
CA LEU A 80 3.64 8.98 10.28
C LEU A 80 4.11 7.68 10.92
N LEU A 81 4.12 6.58 10.16
CA LEU A 81 4.55 5.27 10.64
C LEU A 81 6.00 5.31 11.17
N ARG A 82 6.90 6.00 10.46
CA ARG A 82 8.28 6.17 10.91
C ARG A 82 8.38 7.00 12.19
N LYS A 83 7.66 8.13 12.28
CA LYS A 83 7.66 8.99 13.49
C LYS A 83 7.11 8.25 14.72
N SER A 84 6.23 7.28 14.50
CA SER A 84 5.68 6.40 15.53
C SER A 84 6.51 5.14 15.79
N ASN A 85 7.71 5.02 15.20
CA ASN A 85 8.60 3.85 15.30
C ASN A 85 8.00 2.52 14.82
N VAL A 86 6.97 2.56 13.96
CA VAL A 86 6.38 1.36 13.33
C VAL A 86 7.28 0.84 12.21
N ILE A 87 7.90 1.75 11.46
CA ILE A 87 8.85 1.41 10.40
C ILE A 87 10.19 2.10 10.61
N THR A 88 11.25 1.51 10.06
CA THR A 88 12.59 2.07 10.05
C THR A 88 12.73 3.23 9.06
N LEU A 89 13.79 4.05 9.22
CA LEU A 89 14.15 5.08 8.24
C LEU A 89 14.43 4.49 6.84
N ALA A 90 14.98 3.27 6.78
CA ALA A 90 15.23 2.60 5.50
C ALA A 90 13.92 2.24 4.79
N GLN A 91 12.94 1.71 5.51
CA GLN A 91 11.61 1.43 4.98
C GLN A 91 10.88 2.72 4.55
N GLU A 92 10.95 3.79 5.34
CA GLU A 92 10.38 5.09 4.96
C GLU A 92 10.96 5.60 3.63
N ARG A 93 12.29 5.57 3.48
CA ARG A 93 12.97 6.01 2.24
C ARG A 93 12.58 5.15 1.04
N PHE A 94 12.49 3.84 1.23
CA PHE A 94 12.06 2.93 0.19
C PHE A 94 10.61 3.21 -0.26
N ILE A 95 9.69 3.37 0.69
CA ILE A 95 8.30 3.71 0.38
C ILE A 95 8.21 5.08 -0.30
N GLN A 96 9.03 6.05 0.12
CA GLN A 96 9.10 7.36 -0.51
C GLN A 96 9.53 7.28 -1.97
N SER A 97 10.55 6.47 -2.30
CA SER A 97 10.94 6.28 -3.71
C SER A 97 9.81 5.68 -4.55
N LEU A 98 9.02 4.76 -3.99
CA LEU A 98 7.83 4.21 -4.69
C LEU A 98 6.75 5.28 -4.88
N ALA A 99 6.54 6.13 -3.88
CA ALA A 99 5.60 7.25 -3.97
C ALA A 99 6.02 8.25 -5.06
N ASP A 100 7.30 8.54 -5.19
CA ASP A 100 7.83 9.43 -6.22
C ASP A 100 7.62 8.85 -7.62
N THR A 101 7.90 7.56 -7.84
CA THR A 101 7.60 6.87 -9.11
C THR A 101 6.10 6.85 -9.43
N ARG A 102 5.26 6.56 -8.43
CA ARG A 102 3.80 6.60 -8.56
C ARG A 102 3.30 8.00 -8.93
N ASN A 103 3.92 9.06 -8.42
CA ASN A 103 3.53 10.43 -8.75
C ASN A 103 3.76 10.76 -10.23
N ILE A 104 4.80 10.20 -10.86
CA ILE A 104 5.04 10.32 -12.32
C ILE A 104 3.86 9.71 -13.10
N CYS A 105 3.30 8.61 -12.59
CA CYS A 105 2.17 7.92 -13.22
C CYS A 105 0.88 8.74 -13.17
N SER A 106 0.63 9.43 -12.05
CA SER A 106 -0.67 10.07 -11.75
C SER A 106 -0.72 11.57 -12.03
N HIS A 107 0.41 12.22 -12.33
CA HIS A 107 0.46 13.64 -12.67
C HIS A 107 1.00 13.88 -14.08
N ALA A 108 0.34 14.76 -14.84
CA ALA A 108 0.66 15.06 -16.24
C ALA A 108 1.74 16.14 -16.42
N LYS A 109 2.52 16.46 -15.38
CA LYS A 109 3.46 17.60 -15.36
C LYS A 109 4.90 17.26 -15.73
N GLY A 110 5.15 16.07 -16.27
CA GLY A 110 6.51 15.59 -16.50
C GLY A 110 6.60 14.60 -17.63
N ARG A 111 7.57 13.70 -17.54
CA ARG A 111 7.79 12.62 -18.49
C ARG A 111 6.84 11.44 -18.23
N GLU A 112 6.82 10.52 -19.19
CA GLU A 112 6.28 9.19 -18.97
C GLU A 112 7.18 8.38 -18.02
N PRO A 113 6.60 7.48 -17.20
CA PRO A 113 7.38 6.50 -16.45
C PRO A 113 8.07 5.52 -17.42
N THR A 114 9.25 5.03 -17.06
CA THR A 114 9.93 3.98 -17.84
C THR A 114 9.40 2.60 -17.47
N LYS A 115 9.68 1.60 -18.31
CA LYS A 115 9.31 0.21 -18.02
C LYS A 115 9.98 -0.30 -16.74
N ASP A 116 11.25 0.03 -16.56
CA ASP A 116 12.05 -0.40 -15.40
C ASP A 116 11.50 0.19 -14.11
N GLU A 117 11.17 1.49 -14.12
CA GLU A 117 10.56 2.17 -12.98
C GLU A 117 9.23 1.55 -12.57
N ILE A 118 8.40 1.14 -13.53
CA ILE A 118 7.14 0.45 -13.23
C ILE A 118 7.39 -0.97 -12.73
N SER A 119 8.37 -1.68 -13.28
CA SER A 119 8.75 -3.01 -12.77
C SER A 119 9.20 -2.92 -11.31
N GLU A 120 10.07 -1.96 -10.99
CA GLU A 120 10.51 -1.69 -9.63
C GLU A 120 9.35 -1.26 -8.72
N LEU A 121 8.40 -0.48 -9.24
CA LEU A 121 7.22 -0.09 -8.49
C LEU A 121 6.30 -1.28 -8.16
N VAL A 122 6.08 -2.19 -9.11
CA VAL A 122 5.28 -3.42 -8.92
C VAL A 122 5.95 -4.32 -7.87
N ASP A 123 7.23 -4.63 -8.06
CA ASP A 123 7.99 -5.50 -7.15
C ASP A 123 8.11 -4.86 -5.76
N GLY A 124 8.33 -3.54 -5.72
CA GLY A 124 8.41 -2.78 -4.50
C GLY A 124 7.09 -2.72 -3.74
N SER A 125 5.96 -2.63 -4.45
CA SER A 125 4.63 -2.70 -3.83
C SER A 125 4.40 -4.05 -3.17
N ALA A 126 4.72 -5.16 -3.86
CA ALA A 126 4.65 -6.50 -3.30
C ALA A 126 5.54 -6.65 -2.05
N LYS A 127 6.72 -6.04 -2.07
CA LYS A 127 7.63 -6.02 -0.92
C LYS A 127 7.04 -5.24 0.26
N VAL A 128 6.41 -4.09 0.03
CA VAL A 128 5.78 -3.30 1.09
C VAL A 128 4.68 -4.11 1.80
N LEU A 129 3.82 -4.81 1.05
CA LEU A 129 2.78 -5.67 1.61
C LEU A 129 3.33 -6.74 2.56
N LYS A 130 4.52 -7.25 2.27
CA LYS A 130 5.16 -8.36 3.01
C LYS A 130 6.07 -7.92 4.15
N THR A 131 6.36 -6.62 4.27
CA THR A 131 7.42 -6.13 5.20
C THR A 131 7.00 -4.97 6.09
N VAL A 132 5.77 -4.48 5.96
CA VAL A 132 5.22 -3.37 6.76
C VAL A 132 3.92 -3.83 7.41
N PHE A 133 3.86 -3.82 8.73
CA PHE A 133 2.75 -4.35 9.53
C PHE A 133 2.41 -3.44 10.70
#